data_AF-A0A2M8XXI7-F1
#
_entry.id   AF-A0A2M8XXI7-F1
#
_cell.length_a   1.000
_cell.length_b   1.000
_cell.length_c   1.000
_cell.angle_alpha   90.00
_cell.angle_beta   90.00
_cell.angle_gamma   90.00
#
_symmetry.space_group_name_H-M   'P 1'
#
loop_
_entity.id
_entity.type
_entity.pdbx_description
1 polymer ?
#
loop_
_entity_poly.entity_id
_entity_poly.type
_entity_poly.pdbx_seq_one_letter_code
_entity_poly.pdbx_strand_id
1 'polypeptide(L)'
;MDILVNIIIALVCSLIPTLITLWLNEKVKGSVKNSFDKKLEEVKKEHSIEIANFQTELNSLKTKENFKFTKLHEKRLEVLAQTYEHINLNLGLLKKYINPSKEIPQGINSIVFEKELRNAFRESHNKLSHYFKSNAIYFSDDIEKLMTSFFIASAKTFKSYDESFSLIDKGEIPEQEQLDKAKIAYKQIPKLIHPIQRRIKINFRELLGE
;
A
#
# COMPACT_ATOMS: atom_id res chain seq x y z
N MET A 1 54.69 27.42 88.10
CA MET A 1 53.35 27.00 87.62
C MET A 1 52.97 27.66 86.30
N ASP A 2 53.46 28.86 86.02
CA ASP A 2 53.06 29.65 84.83
C ASP A 2 53.41 29.03 83.47
N ILE A 3 54.50 28.27 83.37
CA ILE A 3 54.91 27.63 82.10
C ILE A 3 53.95 26.49 81.70
N LEU A 4 53.53 25.65 82.66
CA LEU A 4 52.57 24.56 82.42
C LEU A 4 51.18 25.12 82.08
N VAL A 5 50.75 26.19 82.76
CA VAL A 5 49.49 26.88 82.47
C VAL A 5 49.51 27.49 81.07
N ASN A 6 50.60 28.15 80.68
CA ASN A 6 50.74 28.73 79.33
C ASN A 6 50.79 27.66 78.22
N ILE A 7 51.42 26.51 78.46
CA ILE A 7 51.42 25.39 77.51
C ILE A 7 50.01 24.80 77.36
N ILE A 8 49.27 24.62 78.45
CA ILE A 8 47.88 24.14 78.42
C ILE A 8 46.98 25.15 77.70
N ILE A 9 47.14 26.45 77.97
CA ILE A 9 46.40 27.51 77.26
C ILE A 9 46.72 27.49 75.77
N ALA A 10 48.00 27.35 75.37
CA ALA A 10 48.40 27.27 73.97
C ALA A 10 47.86 26.01 73.26
N LEU A 11 47.81 24.86 73.95
CA LEU A 11 47.22 23.61 73.45
C LEU A 11 45.70 23.73 73.28
N VAL A 12 45.01 24.31 74.26
CA VAL A 12 43.56 24.53 74.22
C VAL A 12 43.19 25.56 73.14
N CYS A 13 43.94 26.66 73.04
CA CYS A 13 43.77 27.68 72.02
C CYS A 13 44.12 27.21 70.61
N SER A 14 44.89 26.13 70.43
CA SER A 14 45.18 25.55 69.12
C SER A 14 44.22 24.42 68.74
N LEU A 15 43.91 23.50 69.66
CA LEU A 15 43.07 22.32 69.40
C LEU A 15 41.59 22.66 69.21
N ILE A 16 41.03 23.55 70.05
CA ILE A 16 39.59 23.90 69.99
C ILE A 16 39.25 24.53 68.64
N PRO A 17 39.98 25.54 68.12
CA PRO A 17 39.71 26.08 66.81
C PRO A 17 39.83 25.02 65.70
N THR A 18 40.84 24.15 65.71
CA THR A 18 40.94 23.07 64.72
C THR A 18 39.76 22.13 64.74
N LEU A 19 39.28 21.69 65.91
CA LEU A 19 38.12 20.81 66.04
C LEU A 19 36.83 21.48 65.55
N ILE A 20 36.63 22.75 65.88
CA ILE A 20 35.49 23.55 65.38
C ILE A 20 35.57 23.67 63.85
N THR A 21 36.77 23.93 63.31
CA THR A 21 36.99 24.04 61.86
C THR A 21 36.71 22.71 61.16
N LEU A 22 37.12 21.59 61.76
CA LEU A 22 36.92 20.23 61.23
C LEU A 22 35.44 19.85 61.24
N TRP A 23 34.73 20.12 62.35
CA TRP A 23 33.29 19.91 62.47
C TRP A 23 32.49 20.77 61.49
N LEU A 24 32.85 22.05 61.33
CA LEU A 24 32.24 22.94 60.33
C LEU A 24 32.49 22.43 58.92
N ASN A 25 33.72 22.00 58.59
CA ASN A 25 34.05 21.47 57.27
C ASN A 25 33.25 20.20 56.95
N GLU A 26 33.12 19.31 57.92
CA GLU A 26 32.40 18.05 57.75
C GLU A 26 30.89 18.28 57.60
N LYS A 27 30.34 19.21 58.37
CA LYS A 27 28.93 19.63 58.26
C LYS A 27 28.64 20.33 56.93
N VAL A 28 29.52 21.24 56.49
CA VAL A 28 29.39 21.93 55.19
C VAL A 28 29.54 20.93 54.04
N LYS A 29 30.55 20.04 54.07
CA LYS A 29 30.71 18.97 53.07
C LYS A 29 29.49 18.05 53.02
N GLY A 30 28.96 17.63 54.17
CA GLY A 30 27.76 16.80 54.24
C GLY A 30 26.53 17.49 53.65
N SER A 31 26.33 18.77 53.96
CA SER A 31 25.24 19.59 53.41
C SER A 31 25.36 19.77 51.89
N VAL A 32 26.55 20.12 51.41
CA VAL A 32 26.85 20.30 49.98
C VAL A 32 26.63 18.99 49.23
N LYS A 33 27.17 17.87 49.74
CA LYS A 33 26.98 16.55 49.15
C LYS A 33 25.50 16.18 49.06
N ASN A 34 24.75 16.32 50.15
CA ASN A 34 23.31 16.05 50.16
C ASN A 34 22.53 16.93 49.17
N SER A 35 22.91 18.20 49.02
CA SER A 35 22.32 19.07 47.99
C SER A 35 22.66 18.62 46.58
N PHE A 36 23.88 18.14 46.32
CA PHE A 36 24.26 17.60 45.01
C PHE A 36 23.53 16.29 44.73
N ASP A 37 23.46 15.37 45.70
CA ASP A 37 22.76 14.09 45.58
C ASP A 37 21.27 14.32 45.29
N LYS A 38 20.61 15.26 46.00
CA LYS A 38 19.21 15.63 45.70
C LYS A 38 19.02 16.18 44.30
N LYS A 39 19.85 17.14 43.88
CA LYS A 39 19.78 17.70 42.52
C LYS A 39 20.03 16.64 41.45
N LEU A 40 20.96 15.72 41.70
CA LEU A 40 21.26 14.62 40.79
C LEU A 40 20.06 13.69 40.64
N GLU A 41 19.40 13.32 41.74
CA GLU A 41 18.20 12.48 41.71
C GLU A 41 17.00 13.19 41.06
N GLU A 42 16.83 14.50 41.29
CA GLU A 42 15.83 15.31 40.59
C GLU A 42 16.06 15.31 39.07
N VAL A 43 17.29 15.61 38.63
CA VAL A 43 17.65 15.60 37.20
C VAL A 43 17.47 14.21 36.57
N LYS A 44 17.87 13.14 37.26
CA LYS A 44 17.65 11.76 36.77
C LYS A 44 16.17 11.45 36.62
N LYS A 45 15.34 11.87 37.58
CA LYS A 45 13.90 11.66 37.54
C LYS A 45 13.26 12.43 36.38
N GLU A 46 13.62 13.69 36.20
CA GLU A 46 13.16 14.52 35.08
C GLU A 46 13.52 13.87 33.73
N HIS A 47 14.78 13.48 33.54
CA HIS A 47 15.19 12.77 32.33
C HIS A 47 14.51 11.42 32.14
N SER A 48 14.25 10.66 33.22
CA SER A 48 13.55 9.38 33.12
C SER A 48 12.10 9.57 32.67
N ILE A 49 11.43 10.63 33.16
CA ILE A 49 10.08 11.02 32.72
C ILE A 49 10.12 11.45 31.24
N GLU A 50 11.10 12.27 30.86
CA GLU A 50 11.25 12.75 29.49
C GLU A 50 11.52 11.60 28.50
N ILE A 51 12.40 10.66 28.85
CA ILE A 51 12.66 9.45 28.07
C ILE A 51 11.39 8.61 27.93
N ALA A 52 10.63 8.42 29.00
CA ALA A 52 9.37 7.68 28.95
C ALA A 52 8.33 8.37 28.05
N ASN A 53 8.27 9.70 28.09
CA ASN A 53 7.42 10.49 27.21
C ASN A 53 7.83 10.33 25.74
N PHE A 54 9.12 10.45 25.42
CA PHE A 54 9.61 10.25 24.05
C PHE A 54 9.38 8.83 23.54
N GLN A 55 9.57 7.81 24.38
CA GLN A 55 9.26 6.42 24.02
C GLN A 55 7.77 6.24 23.71
N THR A 56 6.90 6.86 24.50
CA THR A 56 5.45 6.82 24.29
C THR A 56 5.07 7.52 22.98
N GLU A 57 5.63 8.69 22.71
CA GLU A 57 5.41 9.44 21.47
C GLU A 57 5.90 8.66 20.23
N LEU A 58 7.12 8.11 20.29
CA LEU A 58 7.68 7.27 19.23
C LEU A 58 6.80 6.05 18.95
N ASN A 59 6.34 5.36 19.99
CA ASN A 59 5.46 4.19 19.84
C ASN A 59 4.10 4.58 19.25
N SER A 60 3.55 5.73 19.65
CA SER A 60 2.31 6.28 19.09
C SER A 60 2.47 6.59 17.59
N LEU A 61 3.55 7.29 17.22
CA LEU A 61 3.88 7.62 15.83
C LEU A 61 4.08 6.35 14.99
N LYS A 62 4.88 5.41 15.47
CA LYS A 62 5.11 4.11 14.82
C LYS A 62 3.81 3.34 14.61
N THR A 63 2.93 3.32 15.61
CA THR A 63 1.63 2.65 15.51
C THR A 63 0.75 3.31 14.45
N LYS A 64 0.73 4.64 14.41
CA LYS A 64 -0.01 5.42 13.41
C LYS A 64 0.50 5.19 11.99
N GLU A 65 1.82 5.17 11.79
CA GLU A 65 2.42 4.88 10.48
C GLU A 65 2.15 3.44 10.04
N ASN A 66 2.35 2.47 10.93
CA ASN A 66 2.04 1.07 10.65
C ASN A 66 0.56 0.89 10.27
N PHE A 67 -0.36 1.54 11.00
CA PHE A 67 -1.78 1.49 10.67
C PHE A 67 -2.06 2.07 9.27
N LYS A 68 -1.50 3.23 8.93
CA LYS A 68 -1.65 3.84 7.60
C LYS A 68 -1.08 2.94 6.50
N PHE A 69 0.10 2.39 6.72
CA PHE A 69 0.77 1.48 5.78
C PHE A 69 -0.08 0.23 5.54
N THR A 70 -0.54 -0.43 6.61
CA THR A 70 -1.40 -1.61 6.52
C THR A 70 -2.69 -1.29 5.78
N LYS A 71 -3.37 -0.19 6.12
CA LYS A 71 -4.63 0.21 5.44
C LYS A 71 -4.44 0.51 3.97
N LEU A 72 -3.34 1.17 3.62
CA LEU A 72 -3.00 1.45 2.22
C LEU A 72 -2.73 0.16 1.45
N HIS A 73 -1.98 -0.77 2.05
CA HIS A 73 -1.72 -2.08 1.44
C HIS A 73 -3.00 -2.92 1.31
N GLU A 74 -3.82 -3.02 2.34
CA GLU A 74 -5.14 -3.66 2.26
C GLU A 74 -5.96 -3.11 1.09
N LYS A 75 -6.03 -1.77 0.95
CA LYS A 75 -6.78 -1.16 -0.14
C LYS A 75 -6.18 -1.46 -1.51
N ARG A 76 -4.85 -1.45 -1.61
CA ARG A 76 -4.14 -1.80 -2.84
C ARG A 76 -4.41 -3.25 -3.25
N LEU A 77 -4.38 -4.18 -2.30
CA LEU A 77 -4.69 -5.59 -2.53
C LEU A 77 -6.11 -5.79 -3.04
N GLU A 78 -7.08 -5.12 -2.42
CA GLU A 78 -8.47 -5.13 -2.85
C GLU A 78 -8.62 -4.64 -4.30
N VAL A 79 -7.98 -3.51 -4.63
CA VAL A 79 -8.01 -2.90 -5.96
C VAL A 79 -7.38 -3.81 -7.00
N LEU A 80 -6.25 -4.45 -6.70
CA LEU A 80 -5.60 -5.41 -7.59
C LEU A 80 -6.50 -6.62 -7.88
N ALA A 81 -7.13 -7.17 -6.84
CA ALA A 81 -8.03 -8.32 -6.97
C ALA A 81 -9.26 -7.98 -7.83
N GLN A 82 -9.96 -6.89 -7.52
CA GLN A 82 -11.14 -6.43 -8.28
C GLN A 82 -10.79 -6.08 -9.73
N THR A 83 -9.63 -5.46 -9.96
CA THR A 83 -9.15 -5.18 -11.32
C THR A 83 -8.93 -6.46 -12.11
N TYR A 84 -8.28 -7.46 -11.50
CA TYR A 84 -8.03 -8.73 -12.15
C TYR A 84 -9.33 -9.50 -12.45
N GLU A 85 -10.31 -9.45 -11.54
CA GLU A 85 -11.66 -9.97 -11.78
C GLU A 85 -12.31 -9.30 -13.00
N HIS A 86 -12.31 -7.97 -13.06
CA HIS A 86 -12.87 -7.22 -14.18
C HIS A 86 -12.16 -7.51 -15.51
N ILE A 87 -10.83 -7.70 -15.51
CA ILE A 87 -10.05 -8.12 -16.70
C ILE A 87 -10.54 -9.49 -17.19
N ASN A 88 -10.69 -10.46 -16.28
CA ASN A 88 -11.11 -11.82 -16.64
C ASN A 88 -12.54 -11.85 -17.16
N LEU A 89 -13.44 -11.11 -16.51
CA LEU A 89 -14.83 -10.96 -16.96
C LEU A 89 -14.88 -10.34 -18.36
N ASN A 90 -14.15 -9.24 -18.57
CA ASN A 90 -14.14 -8.55 -19.86
C ASN A 90 -13.61 -9.44 -20.98
N LEU A 91 -12.50 -10.14 -20.74
CA LEU A 91 -11.94 -11.09 -21.69
C LEU A 91 -12.88 -12.28 -21.94
N GLY A 92 -13.55 -12.78 -20.90
CA GLY A 92 -14.53 -13.85 -21.01
C GLY A 92 -15.70 -13.47 -21.91
N LEU A 93 -16.24 -12.26 -21.74
CA LEU A 93 -17.31 -11.73 -22.57
C LEU A 93 -16.86 -11.47 -24.01
N LEU A 94 -15.65 -10.94 -24.21
CA LEU A 94 -15.07 -10.78 -25.55
C LEU A 94 -14.96 -12.13 -26.26
N LYS A 95 -14.42 -13.15 -25.58
CA LYS A 95 -14.30 -14.51 -26.12
C LYS A 95 -15.65 -15.08 -26.51
N LYS A 96 -16.67 -14.95 -25.65
CA LYS A 96 -18.03 -15.41 -25.93
C LYS A 96 -18.61 -14.71 -27.17
N TYR A 97 -18.46 -13.38 -27.24
CA TYR A 97 -18.97 -12.59 -28.34
C TYR A 97 -18.32 -12.94 -29.67
N ILE A 98 -17.01 -13.09 -29.75
CA ILE A 98 -16.32 -13.37 -31.02
C ILE A 98 -16.14 -14.86 -31.33
N ASN A 99 -16.68 -15.75 -30.50
CA ASN A 99 -16.52 -17.19 -30.69
C ASN A 99 -17.22 -17.63 -32.00
N PRO A 100 -16.50 -18.23 -32.96
CA PRO A 100 -17.10 -18.75 -34.19
C PRO A 100 -18.05 -19.93 -33.95
N SER A 101 -17.97 -20.59 -32.80
CA SER A 101 -18.76 -21.78 -32.43
C SER A 101 -19.65 -21.51 -31.22
N LYS A 102 -20.28 -20.33 -31.15
CA LYS A 102 -21.23 -19.98 -30.08
C LYS A 102 -22.56 -20.68 -30.30
N GLU A 103 -23.07 -21.31 -29.24
CA GLU A 103 -24.39 -21.95 -29.24
C GLU A 103 -25.47 -20.89 -28.97
N ILE A 104 -26.50 -20.87 -29.82
CA ILE A 104 -27.65 -19.99 -29.67
C ILE A 104 -28.67 -20.71 -28.78
N PRO A 105 -29.12 -20.12 -27.66
CA PRO A 105 -30.14 -20.73 -26.82
C PRO A 105 -31.45 -20.96 -27.58
N GLN A 106 -32.15 -22.07 -27.25
CA GLN A 106 -33.44 -22.38 -27.86
C GLN A 106 -34.45 -21.26 -27.65
N GLY A 107 -35.15 -20.88 -28.71
CA GLY A 107 -36.17 -19.82 -28.67
C GLY A 107 -35.64 -18.39 -28.78
N ILE A 108 -34.31 -18.18 -28.86
CA ILE A 108 -33.72 -16.85 -29.04
C ILE A 108 -33.29 -16.64 -30.50
N ASN A 109 -33.59 -15.47 -31.05
CA ASN A 109 -33.11 -15.06 -32.37
C ASN A 109 -31.60 -14.78 -32.36
N SER A 110 -30.86 -15.30 -33.35
CA SER A 110 -29.40 -15.12 -33.49
C SER A 110 -28.94 -13.66 -33.40
N ILE A 111 -29.65 -12.74 -34.06
CA ILE A 111 -29.33 -11.30 -34.07
C ILE A 111 -29.51 -10.69 -32.68
N VAL A 112 -30.56 -11.09 -31.96
CA VAL A 112 -30.83 -10.62 -30.59
C VAL A 112 -29.74 -11.12 -29.66
N PHE A 113 -29.41 -12.40 -29.72
CA PHE A 113 -28.34 -13.00 -28.92
C PHE A 113 -26.97 -12.34 -29.16
N GLU A 114 -26.63 -12.05 -30.42
CA GLU A 114 -25.40 -11.33 -30.76
C GLU A 114 -25.38 -9.89 -30.21
N LYS A 115 -26.51 -9.18 -30.29
CA LYS A 115 -26.66 -7.83 -29.72
C LYS A 115 -26.49 -7.86 -28.20
N GLU A 116 -27.01 -8.86 -27.51
CA GLU A 116 -26.83 -9.05 -26.07
C GLU A 116 -25.36 -9.26 -25.71
N LEU A 117 -24.66 -10.18 -26.37
CA LEU A 117 -23.23 -10.45 -26.13
C LEU A 117 -22.37 -9.21 -26.42
N ARG A 118 -22.67 -8.50 -27.50
CA ARG A 118 -22.02 -7.24 -27.88
C ARG A 118 -22.17 -6.19 -26.78
N ASN A 119 -23.39 -5.99 -26.31
CA ASN A 119 -23.70 -5.00 -25.27
C ASN A 119 -23.04 -5.39 -23.93
N ALA A 120 -23.11 -6.67 -23.56
CA ALA A 120 -22.46 -7.18 -22.35
C ALA A 120 -20.94 -6.93 -22.35
N PHE A 121 -20.27 -7.19 -23.48
CA PHE A 121 -18.85 -6.85 -23.60
C PHE A 121 -18.60 -5.35 -23.46
N ARG A 122 -19.36 -4.50 -24.17
CA ARG A 122 -19.20 -3.03 -24.12
C ARG A 122 -19.38 -2.49 -22.71
N GLU A 123 -20.41 -2.94 -22.02
CA GLU A 123 -20.70 -2.56 -20.65
C GLU A 123 -19.57 -3.00 -19.71
N SER A 124 -19.13 -4.26 -19.81
CA SER A 124 -18.00 -4.76 -19.03
C SER A 124 -16.70 -4.00 -19.31
N HIS A 125 -16.45 -3.62 -20.57
CA HIS A 125 -15.25 -2.88 -20.96
C HIS A 125 -15.25 -1.47 -20.38
N ASN A 126 -16.40 -0.80 -20.44
CA ASN A 126 -16.60 0.52 -19.86
C ASN A 126 -16.48 0.47 -18.33
N LYS A 127 -17.08 -0.54 -17.68
CA LYS A 127 -16.95 -0.77 -16.24
C LYS A 127 -15.50 -0.96 -15.81
N LEU A 128 -14.76 -1.83 -16.50
CA LEU A 128 -13.34 -2.04 -16.23
C LEU A 128 -12.52 -0.75 -16.45
N SER A 129 -12.75 -0.03 -17.56
CA SER A 129 -12.03 1.22 -17.82
C SER A 129 -12.32 2.29 -16.78
N HIS A 130 -13.59 2.44 -16.37
CA HIS A 130 -13.98 3.40 -15.35
C HIS A 130 -13.37 3.03 -14.00
N TYR A 131 -13.51 1.77 -13.57
CA TYR A 131 -12.93 1.28 -12.33
C TYR A 131 -11.42 1.49 -12.29
N PHE A 132 -10.70 1.14 -13.36
CA PHE A 132 -9.26 1.31 -13.46
C PHE A 132 -8.86 2.79 -13.33
N LYS A 133 -9.50 3.70 -14.08
CA LYS A 133 -9.22 5.14 -14.02
C LYS A 133 -9.48 5.73 -12.63
N SER A 134 -10.58 5.34 -11.99
CA SER A 134 -10.92 5.82 -10.65
C SER A 134 -9.96 5.32 -9.58
N ASN A 135 -9.22 4.24 -9.85
CA ASN A 135 -8.27 3.63 -8.92
C ASN A 135 -6.81 3.72 -9.41
N ALA A 136 -6.51 4.56 -10.41
CA ALA A 136 -5.19 4.66 -11.05
C ALA A 136 -4.04 4.84 -10.03
N ILE A 137 -4.29 5.64 -8.98
CA ILE A 137 -3.32 5.93 -7.89
C ILE A 137 -2.75 4.69 -7.18
N TYR A 138 -3.42 3.54 -7.24
CA TYR A 138 -2.97 2.30 -6.60
C TYR A 138 -2.05 1.44 -7.48
N PHE A 139 -1.86 1.83 -8.74
CA PHE A 139 -1.05 1.10 -9.71
C PHE A 139 0.28 1.82 -9.99
N SER A 140 1.25 1.05 -10.49
CA SER A 140 2.48 1.61 -11.04
C SER A 140 2.27 2.02 -12.50
N ASP A 141 3.09 2.96 -12.99
CA ASP A 141 3.10 3.40 -14.39
C ASP A 141 3.18 2.22 -15.38
N ASP A 142 3.91 1.16 -15.03
CA ASP A 142 4.05 -0.02 -15.89
C ASP A 142 2.76 -0.84 -15.97
N ILE A 143 2.02 -0.97 -14.86
CA ILE A 143 0.67 -1.53 -14.87
C ILE A 143 -0.25 -0.65 -15.70
N GLU A 144 -0.15 0.68 -15.62
CA GLU A 144 -0.99 1.57 -16.42
C GLU A 144 -0.76 1.38 -17.93
N LYS A 145 0.51 1.25 -18.35
CA LYS A 145 0.88 0.95 -19.75
C LYS A 145 0.33 -0.41 -20.19
N LEU A 146 0.42 -1.43 -19.34
CA LEU A 146 -0.12 -2.76 -19.62
C LEU A 146 -1.64 -2.74 -19.74
N MET A 147 -2.34 -2.05 -18.83
CA MET A 147 -3.79 -1.87 -18.87
C MET A 147 -4.24 -1.12 -20.12
N THR A 148 -3.52 -0.05 -20.48
CA THR A 148 -3.77 0.70 -21.72
C THR A 148 -3.63 -0.20 -22.94
N SER A 149 -2.57 -1.01 -22.99
CA SER A 149 -2.34 -1.98 -24.05
C SER A 149 -3.45 -3.03 -24.10
N PHE A 150 -3.92 -3.51 -22.94
CA PHE A 150 -5.04 -4.44 -22.83
C PHE A 150 -6.34 -3.84 -23.39
N PHE A 151 -6.65 -2.59 -23.04
CA PHE A 151 -7.83 -1.89 -23.55
C PHE A 151 -7.78 -1.75 -25.06
N ILE A 152 -6.65 -1.29 -25.61
CA ILE A 152 -6.45 -1.13 -27.06
C ILE A 152 -6.58 -2.48 -27.78
N ALA A 153 -5.93 -3.53 -27.28
CA ALA A 153 -5.98 -4.85 -27.90
C ALA A 153 -7.39 -5.45 -27.87
N SER A 154 -8.11 -5.30 -26.75
CA SER A 154 -9.48 -5.78 -26.60
C SER A 154 -10.44 -5.02 -27.52
N ALA A 155 -10.35 -3.68 -27.55
CA ALA A 155 -11.18 -2.85 -28.41
C ALA A 155 -10.91 -3.11 -29.90
N LYS A 156 -9.65 -3.28 -30.30
CA LYS A 156 -9.27 -3.63 -31.67
C LYS A 156 -9.83 -4.99 -32.09
N THR A 157 -9.70 -6.00 -31.22
CA THR A 157 -10.23 -7.34 -31.46
C THR A 157 -11.75 -7.31 -31.60
N PHE A 158 -12.43 -6.62 -30.68
CA PHE A 158 -13.88 -6.40 -30.74
C PHE A 158 -14.30 -5.74 -32.06
N LYS A 159 -13.67 -4.61 -32.42
CA LYS A 159 -13.99 -3.84 -33.62
C LYS A 159 -13.84 -4.67 -34.89
N SER A 160 -12.79 -5.50 -34.96
CA SER A 160 -12.54 -6.36 -36.13
C SER A 160 -13.66 -7.38 -36.42
N TYR A 161 -14.45 -7.73 -35.40
CA TYR A 161 -15.64 -8.56 -35.55
C TYR A 161 -16.93 -7.74 -35.68
N ASP A 162 -17.10 -6.68 -34.87
CA ASP A 162 -18.31 -5.84 -34.82
C ASP A 162 -18.61 -5.14 -36.15
N GLU A 163 -17.57 -4.76 -36.90
CA GLU A 163 -17.70 -4.19 -38.25
C GLU A 163 -18.40 -5.15 -39.22
N SER A 164 -18.08 -6.45 -39.15
CA SER A 164 -18.71 -7.47 -40.00
C SER A 164 -20.14 -7.78 -39.55
N PHE A 165 -20.40 -7.84 -38.25
CA PHE A 165 -21.76 -8.04 -37.72
C PHE A 165 -22.74 -6.95 -38.18
N SER A 166 -22.27 -5.70 -38.25
CA SER A 166 -23.11 -4.55 -38.67
C SER A 166 -23.56 -4.63 -40.13
N LEU A 167 -22.80 -5.29 -40.99
CA LEU A 167 -23.15 -5.52 -42.40
C LEU A 167 -24.16 -6.66 -42.54
N ILE A 168 -24.11 -7.65 -41.63
CA ILE A 168 -25.00 -8.81 -41.62
C ILE A 168 -26.39 -8.46 -41.09
N ASP A 169 -26.47 -7.60 -40.07
CA ASP A 169 -27.76 -7.04 -39.60
C ASP A 169 -28.51 -6.33 -40.74
N LYS A 170 -27.80 -5.91 -41.80
CA LYS A 170 -28.34 -5.30 -43.02
C LYS A 170 -28.47 -6.25 -44.21
N GLY A 171 -28.03 -7.51 -44.09
CA GLY A 171 -28.06 -8.51 -45.16
C GLY A 171 -27.01 -8.30 -46.26
N GLU A 172 -25.94 -7.55 -45.99
CA GLU A 172 -24.98 -7.09 -47.02
C GLU A 172 -23.83 -8.07 -47.28
N ILE A 173 -23.58 -9.06 -46.41
CA ILE A 173 -22.50 -10.04 -46.59
C ILE A 173 -22.93 -11.50 -46.30
N PRO A 174 -22.30 -12.50 -46.95
CA PRO A 174 -22.59 -13.91 -46.71
C PRO A 174 -22.15 -14.40 -45.32
N GLU A 175 -22.86 -15.39 -44.78
CA GLU A 175 -22.57 -16.02 -43.47
C GLU A 175 -21.16 -16.64 -43.39
N GLN A 176 -20.65 -17.17 -44.50
CA GLN A 176 -19.29 -17.72 -44.55
C GLN A 176 -18.22 -16.65 -44.29
N GLU A 177 -18.42 -15.42 -44.79
CA GLU A 177 -17.51 -14.31 -44.56
C GLU A 177 -17.51 -13.89 -43.08
N GLN A 178 -18.67 -13.95 -42.42
CA GLN A 178 -18.77 -13.73 -40.97
C GLN A 178 -17.91 -14.71 -40.18
N LEU A 179 -18.02 -16.00 -40.52
CA LEU A 179 -17.32 -17.06 -39.83
C LEU A 179 -15.80 -16.89 -39.95
N ASP A 180 -15.32 -16.48 -41.12
CA ASP A 180 -13.90 -16.25 -41.34
C ASP A 180 -13.39 -15.01 -40.58
N LYS A 181 -14.19 -13.94 -40.51
CA LYS A 181 -13.90 -12.77 -39.67
C LYS A 181 -13.90 -13.12 -38.18
N ALA A 182 -14.85 -13.92 -37.71
CA ALA A 182 -14.92 -14.42 -36.34
C ALA A 182 -13.66 -15.23 -35.99
N LYS A 183 -13.23 -16.15 -36.86
CA LYS A 183 -11.98 -16.92 -36.69
C LYS A 183 -10.76 -16.02 -36.62
N ILE A 184 -10.67 -15.01 -37.49
CA ILE A 184 -9.56 -14.05 -37.49
C ILE A 184 -9.52 -13.27 -36.17
N ALA A 185 -10.65 -12.72 -35.74
CA ALA A 185 -10.75 -11.98 -34.48
C ALA A 185 -10.43 -12.89 -33.28
N TYR A 186 -10.97 -14.11 -33.25
CA TYR A 186 -10.71 -15.08 -32.19
C TYR A 186 -9.23 -15.44 -32.08
N LYS A 187 -8.51 -15.58 -33.20
CA LYS A 187 -7.05 -15.81 -33.24
C LYS A 187 -6.23 -14.63 -32.70
N GLN A 188 -6.78 -13.41 -32.68
CA GLN A 188 -6.08 -12.25 -32.09
C GLN A 188 -5.99 -12.34 -30.57
N ILE A 189 -6.94 -13.00 -29.89
CA ILE A 189 -6.94 -13.13 -28.43
C ILE A 189 -5.65 -13.76 -27.88
N PRO A 190 -5.26 -14.98 -28.28
CA PRO A 190 -4.03 -15.60 -27.77
C PRO A 190 -2.77 -14.87 -28.23
N LYS A 191 -2.82 -14.18 -29.38
CA LYS A 191 -1.66 -13.48 -29.96
C LYS A 191 -1.40 -12.12 -29.29
N LEU A 192 -2.44 -11.35 -29.02
CA LEU A 192 -2.35 -9.95 -28.57
C LEU A 192 -2.74 -9.79 -27.11
N ILE A 193 -3.79 -10.47 -26.64
CA ILE A 193 -4.38 -10.20 -25.32
C ILE A 193 -3.77 -11.08 -24.23
N HIS A 194 -3.62 -12.39 -24.46
CA HIS A 194 -3.07 -13.31 -23.44
C HIS A 194 -1.66 -12.94 -22.95
N PRO A 195 -0.72 -12.49 -23.81
CA PRO A 195 0.59 -12.06 -23.33
C PRO A 195 0.51 -10.86 -22.38
N ILE A 196 -0.37 -9.89 -22.68
CA ILE A 196 -0.60 -8.71 -21.84
C ILE A 196 -1.22 -9.12 -20.51
N GLN A 197 -2.29 -9.93 -20.55
CA GLN A 197 -2.94 -10.45 -19.35
C GLN A 197 -1.95 -11.21 -18.44
N ARG A 198 -1.07 -12.02 -19.03
CA ARG A 198 -0.03 -12.73 -18.28
C ARG A 198 0.94 -11.77 -17.60
N ARG A 199 1.40 -10.72 -18.30
CA ARG A 199 2.28 -9.70 -17.71
C ARG A 199 1.59 -8.94 -16.57
N ILE A 200 0.32 -8.57 -16.74
CA ILE A 200 -0.49 -7.95 -15.67
C ILE A 200 -0.54 -8.87 -14.45
N LYS A 201 -0.84 -10.17 -14.66
CA LYS A 201 -0.88 -11.15 -13.57
C LYS A 201 0.44 -11.26 -12.82
N ILE A 202 1.56 -11.30 -13.55
CA ILE A 202 2.90 -11.37 -12.95
C ILE A 202 3.17 -10.10 -12.11
N ASN A 203 2.93 -8.92 -12.66
CA ASN A 203 3.11 -7.65 -11.94
C ASN A 203 2.22 -7.59 -10.70
N PHE A 204 0.98 -8.07 -10.78
CA PHE A 204 0.09 -8.11 -9.62
C PHE A 204 0.67 -9.02 -8.54
N ARG A 205 1.19 -10.19 -8.89
CA ARG A 205 1.82 -11.14 -7.96
C ARG A 205 3.09 -10.59 -7.30
N GLU A 206 3.93 -9.90 -8.06
CA GLU A 206 5.10 -9.21 -7.52
C GLU A 206 4.70 -8.18 -6.44
N LEU A 207 3.58 -7.46 -6.65
CA LEU A 207 3.03 -6.55 -5.65
C LEU A 207 2.41 -7.27 -4.43
N LEU A 208 2.08 -8.56 -4.55
CA LEU A 208 1.65 -9.42 -3.45
C LEU A 208 2.84 -10.04 -2.69
N GLY A 209 4.07 -9.91 -3.21
CA GLY A 209 5.28 -10.50 -2.61
C GLY A 209 5.66 -11.89 -3.12
N GLU A 210 5.13 -12.34 -4.26
CA GLU A 210 5.64 -13.50 -5.03
C GLU A 210 6.74 -13.07 -6.01
#